data_AF-A0A5C4QWP0-F1
#
_entry.id   AF-A0A5C4QWP0-F1
#
_cell.length_a   1.000
_cell.length_b   1.000
_cell.length_c   1.000
_cell.angle_alpha   90.00
_cell.angle_beta   90.00
_cell.angle_gamma   90.00
#
_symmetry.space_group_name_H-M   'P 1'
#
loop_
_entity.id
_entity.type
_entity.pdbx_description
1 polymer ?
#
loop_
_entity_poly.entity_id
_entity_poly.type
_entity_poly.pdbx_seq_one_letter_code
_entity_poly.pdbx_strand_id
1 'polypeptide(L)'
;MPSTRLGPLLGNAVREQRHLRELTQGQLAEAAGVSQAAVARIESGNRAPSIRVLEALLAAMDVQLVVGVEPLDAHLDARIDELAARPIAERIDELGLDRLLDRLTDLPQVITGCTAALLQDAPVPVDALEIALRWQDSKQFTRWLEANYGQRWNARWGEFGGIWLEPEEQGEHRWSTRHGEIRAVMCDELPETIEVRHAGRGYQVVPLVELELTEPRATELLRRYRARQPAGED
;
A
#
# COMPACT_ATOMS: atom_id res chain seq x y z
N MET A 1 -5.05 -17.77 -4.63
CA MET A 1 -4.24 -17.97 -3.41
C MET A 1 -3.92 -16.58 -2.90
N PRO A 2 -4.10 -16.25 -1.60
CA PRO A 2 -3.74 -14.93 -1.11
C PRO A 2 -2.27 -14.68 -1.45
N SER A 3 -1.97 -13.52 -2.00
CA SER A 3 -0.64 -13.14 -2.45
C SER A 3 0.33 -13.14 -1.25
N THR A 4 1.19 -14.15 -1.19
CA THR A 4 2.23 -14.26 -0.15
C THR A 4 3.21 -13.10 -0.29
N ARG A 5 3.46 -12.33 0.79
CA ARG A 5 4.47 -11.26 0.90
C ARG A 5 5.81 -11.63 0.22
N LEU A 6 6.20 -12.90 0.33
CA LEU A 6 7.45 -13.44 -0.20
C LEU A 6 7.57 -13.34 -1.73
N GLY A 7 6.48 -13.43 -2.49
CA GLY A 7 6.53 -13.39 -3.96
C GLY A 7 7.14 -12.08 -4.48
N PRO A 8 6.54 -10.92 -4.15
CA PRO A 8 7.09 -9.60 -4.48
C PRO A 8 8.49 -9.37 -3.92
N LEU A 9 8.78 -9.80 -2.69
CA LEU A 9 10.12 -9.67 -2.09
C LEU A 9 11.19 -10.41 -2.90
N LEU A 10 10.92 -11.65 -3.27
CA LEU A 10 11.83 -12.45 -4.11
C LEU A 10 11.97 -11.85 -5.51
N GLY A 11 10.87 -11.35 -6.09
CA GLY A 11 10.89 -10.65 -7.38
C GLY A 11 11.77 -9.39 -7.36
N ASN A 12 11.62 -8.57 -6.31
CA ASN A 12 12.44 -7.37 -6.11
C ASN A 12 13.92 -7.72 -5.90
N ALA A 13 14.23 -8.73 -5.09
CA ALA A 13 15.61 -9.19 -4.90
C ALA A 13 16.25 -9.64 -6.23
N VAL A 14 15.53 -10.39 -7.06
CA VAL A 14 16.01 -10.78 -8.40
C VAL A 14 16.24 -9.55 -9.27
N ARG A 15 15.29 -8.62 -9.32
CA ARG A 15 15.37 -7.39 -10.11
C ARG A 15 16.57 -6.54 -9.69
N GLU A 16 16.78 -6.37 -8.39
CA GLU A 16 17.89 -5.59 -7.82
C GLU A 16 19.23 -6.21 -8.18
N GLN A 17 19.40 -7.52 -7.95
CA GLN A 17 20.64 -8.22 -8.32
C GLN A 17 20.92 -8.16 -9.82
N ARG A 18 19.86 -8.19 -10.66
CA ARG A 18 19.98 -8.04 -12.11
C ARG A 18 20.49 -6.66 -12.49
N HIS A 19 19.94 -5.60 -11.89
CA HIS A 19 20.38 -4.22 -12.14
C HIS A 19 21.82 -3.97 -11.66
N LEU A 20 22.22 -4.54 -10.52
CA LEU A 20 23.62 -4.48 -10.04
C LEU A 20 24.64 -5.10 -11.01
N ARG A 21 24.18 -5.98 -11.91
CA ARG A 21 24.99 -6.63 -12.96
C ARG A 21 24.73 -6.07 -14.35
N GLU A 22 23.95 -5.00 -14.45
CA GLU A 22 23.62 -4.32 -15.70
C GLU A 22 22.98 -5.25 -16.76
N LEU A 23 22.33 -6.32 -16.31
CA LEU A 23 21.69 -7.29 -17.20
C LEU A 23 20.28 -6.83 -17.59
N THR A 24 19.92 -7.02 -18.85
CA THR A 24 18.52 -6.96 -19.27
C THR A 24 17.77 -8.22 -18.82
N GLN A 25 16.43 -8.16 -18.77
CA GLN A 25 15.62 -9.34 -18.47
C GLN A 25 15.86 -10.50 -19.46
N GLY A 26 16.16 -10.18 -20.72
CA GLY A 26 16.48 -11.19 -21.75
C GLY A 26 17.80 -11.89 -21.48
N GLN A 27 18.85 -11.14 -21.14
CA GLN A 27 20.17 -11.70 -20.82
C GLN A 27 20.12 -12.59 -19.56
N LEU A 28 19.43 -12.15 -18.51
CA LEU A 28 19.23 -12.98 -17.32
C LEU A 28 18.45 -14.26 -17.65
N ALA A 29 17.39 -14.14 -18.46
CA ALA A 29 16.58 -15.28 -18.86
C ALA A 29 17.38 -16.33 -19.64
N GLU A 30 18.20 -15.87 -20.60
CA GLU A 30 19.10 -16.73 -21.37
C GLU A 30 20.11 -17.44 -20.47
N ALA A 31 20.80 -16.70 -19.61
CA ALA A 31 21.79 -17.25 -18.69
C ALA A 31 21.19 -18.26 -17.70
N ALA A 32 19.95 -18.04 -17.25
CA ALA A 32 19.24 -18.92 -16.31
C ALA A 32 18.43 -20.04 -16.98
N GLY A 33 18.39 -20.11 -18.32
CA GLY A 33 17.62 -21.12 -19.05
C GLY A 33 16.10 -21.02 -18.87
N VAL A 34 15.57 -19.81 -18.71
CA VAL A 34 14.14 -19.52 -18.58
C VAL A 34 13.68 -18.54 -19.67
N SER A 35 12.37 -18.31 -19.79
CA SER A 35 11.87 -17.30 -20.74
C SER A 35 11.94 -15.89 -20.14
N GLN A 36 12.19 -14.89 -20.99
CA GLN A 36 12.12 -13.48 -20.58
C GLN A 36 10.76 -13.13 -19.95
N ALA A 37 9.67 -13.67 -20.49
CA ALA A 37 8.33 -13.47 -19.93
C ALA A 37 8.14 -14.12 -18.54
N ALA A 38 8.93 -15.15 -18.20
CA ALA A 38 8.97 -15.68 -16.84
C ALA A 38 9.70 -14.71 -15.91
N VAL A 39 10.87 -14.21 -16.31
CA VAL A 39 11.62 -13.19 -15.55
C VAL A 39 10.77 -11.95 -15.30
N ALA A 40 10.12 -11.42 -16.34
CA ALA A 40 9.27 -10.24 -16.22
C ALA A 40 8.12 -10.42 -15.20
N ARG A 41 7.46 -11.59 -15.19
CA ARG A 41 6.38 -11.88 -14.22
C ARG A 41 6.89 -12.12 -12.80
N ILE A 42 8.11 -12.65 -12.66
CA ILE A 42 8.76 -12.82 -11.36
C ILE A 42 9.12 -11.44 -10.80
N GLU A 43 9.81 -10.61 -11.58
CA GLU A 43 10.24 -9.27 -11.18
C GLU A 43 9.08 -8.31 -10.94
N SER A 44 7.92 -8.53 -11.57
CA SER A 44 6.71 -7.74 -11.32
C SER A 44 5.90 -8.22 -10.10
N GLY A 45 6.28 -9.33 -9.47
CA GLY A 45 5.53 -9.93 -8.36
C GLY A 45 4.24 -10.67 -8.79
N ASN A 46 3.88 -10.66 -10.08
CA ASN A 46 2.68 -11.33 -10.61
C ASN A 46 2.79 -12.86 -10.54
N ARG A 47 4.01 -13.39 -10.37
CA ARG A 47 4.25 -14.83 -10.21
C ARG A 47 5.37 -15.08 -9.20
N ALA A 48 5.06 -15.80 -8.13
CA ALA A 48 6.09 -16.35 -7.27
C ALA A 48 6.96 -17.36 -8.04
N PRO A 49 8.30 -17.22 -8.04
CA PRO A 49 9.17 -18.23 -8.65
C PRO A 49 9.11 -19.53 -7.86
N SER A 50 9.28 -20.67 -8.53
CA SER A 50 9.62 -21.90 -7.81
C SER A 50 11.05 -21.79 -7.29
N ILE A 51 11.38 -22.51 -6.21
CA ILE A 51 12.74 -22.53 -5.63
C ILE A 51 13.78 -22.82 -6.71
N ARG A 52 13.55 -23.83 -7.55
CA ARG A 52 14.42 -24.19 -8.68
C ARG A 52 14.67 -23.03 -9.65
N VAL A 53 13.63 -22.26 -9.99
CA VAL A 53 13.75 -21.12 -10.91
C VAL A 53 14.49 -19.97 -10.23
N LEU A 54 14.20 -19.72 -8.95
CA LEU A 54 14.89 -18.70 -8.16
C LEU A 54 16.40 -19.02 -8.05
N GLU A 55 16.75 -20.27 -7.74
CA GLU A 55 18.15 -20.73 -7.69
C GLU A 55 18.86 -20.55 -9.03
N ALA A 56 18.22 -20.91 -10.15
CA ALA A 56 18.80 -20.74 -11.48
C ALA A 56 19.06 -19.26 -11.83
N LEU A 57 18.12 -18.36 -11.47
CA LEU A 57 18.28 -16.92 -11.68
C LEU A 57 19.41 -16.34 -10.83
N LEU A 58 19.48 -16.71 -9.56
CA LEU A 58 20.53 -16.22 -8.66
C LEU A 58 21.91 -16.77 -9.05
N ALA A 59 22.00 -18.05 -9.43
CA ALA A 59 23.24 -18.67 -9.91
C ALA A 59 23.76 -18.03 -11.20
N ALA A 60 22.87 -17.66 -12.14
CA ALA A 60 23.23 -16.91 -13.35
C ALA A 60 23.83 -15.51 -13.04
N MET A 61 23.64 -15.03 -11.81
CA MET A 61 24.16 -13.78 -11.28
C MET A 61 25.31 -14.00 -10.26
N ASP A 62 25.82 -15.23 -10.12
CA ASP A 62 26.88 -15.58 -9.16
C ASP A 62 26.53 -15.16 -7.71
N VAL A 63 25.26 -15.34 -7.32
CA VAL A 63 24.75 -15.12 -5.96
C VAL A 63 23.87 -16.29 -5.51
N GLN A 64 23.64 -16.36 -4.20
CA GLN A 64 22.76 -17.36 -3.60
C GLN A 64 21.78 -16.71 -2.61
N LEU A 65 20.63 -17.33 -2.41
CA LEU A 65 19.64 -16.90 -1.42
C LEU A 65 20.09 -17.29 -0.02
N VAL A 66 20.03 -16.35 0.93
CA VAL A 66 20.13 -16.65 2.36
C VAL A 66 18.73 -16.58 2.97
N VAL A 67 18.35 -17.61 3.72
CA VAL A 67 17.05 -17.69 4.40
C VAL A 67 17.24 -17.45 5.89
N GLY A 68 16.51 -16.47 6.43
CA GLY A 68 16.45 -16.17 7.86
C GLY A 68 15.01 -16.07 8.34
N VAL A 69 14.85 -15.98 9.67
CA VAL A 69 13.56 -15.72 10.32
C VAL A 69 13.68 -14.45 11.16
N GLU A 70 12.60 -13.69 11.20
CA GLU A 70 12.44 -12.48 12.00
C GLU A 70 11.11 -12.54 12.75
N PRO A 71 10.91 -11.78 13.84
CA PRO A 71 9.61 -11.63 14.46
C PRO A 71 8.54 -11.22 13.45
N LEU A 72 7.30 -11.67 13.67
CA LEU A 72 6.19 -11.34 12.78
C LEU A 72 6.02 -9.81 12.68
N ASP A 73 5.97 -9.36 11.43
CA ASP A 73 5.91 -7.96 11.02
C ASP A 73 7.08 -7.06 11.46
N ALA A 74 8.27 -7.61 11.74
CA ALA A 74 9.46 -6.81 12.02
C ALA A 74 9.78 -5.77 10.93
N HIS A 75 9.47 -6.09 9.67
CA HIS A 75 9.53 -5.12 8.56
C HIS A 75 8.59 -3.92 8.69
N LEU A 76 7.38 -4.10 9.27
CA LEU A 76 6.47 -3.00 9.54
C LEU A 76 7.02 -2.15 10.67
N ASP A 77 7.59 -2.78 11.70
CA ASP A 77 8.25 -2.06 12.79
C ASP A 77 9.43 -1.22 12.29
N ALA A 78 10.29 -1.79 11.44
CA ALA A 78 11.38 -1.05 10.81
C ALA A 78 10.89 0.11 9.95
N ARG A 79 9.77 -0.07 9.22
CA ARG A 79 9.15 1.00 8.44
C ARG A 79 8.55 2.09 9.33
N ILE A 80 7.95 1.73 10.45
CA ILE A 80 7.45 2.68 11.44
C ILE A 80 8.61 3.51 12.00
N ASP A 81 9.73 2.88 12.37
CA ASP A 81 10.91 3.60 12.88
C ASP A 81 11.48 4.57 11.83
N GLU A 82 11.58 4.13 10.57
CA GLU A 82 12.05 4.97 9.46
C GLU A 82 11.14 6.19 9.28
N LEU A 83 9.82 5.99 9.32
CA LEU A 83 8.84 7.08 9.22
C LEU A 83 8.90 8.01 10.44
N ALA A 84 9.12 7.47 11.63
CA ALA A 84 9.23 8.25 12.87
C ALA A 84 10.46 9.17 12.87
N ALA A 85 11.54 8.77 12.18
CA ALA A 85 12.74 9.57 12.02
C ALA A 85 12.59 10.73 11.00
N ARG A 86 11.44 10.84 10.31
CA ARG A 86 11.24 11.76 9.18
C ARG A 86 10.19 12.84 9.50
N PRO A 87 10.42 14.11 9.10
CA PRO A 87 9.43 15.17 9.24
C PRO A 87 8.10 14.81 8.59
N ILE A 88 6.97 15.14 9.22
CA ILE A 88 5.63 14.85 8.69
C ILE A 88 5.39 15.45 7.30
N ALA A 89 5.90 16.66 7.04
CA ALA A 89 5.78 17.31 5.74
C ALA A 89 6.37 16.44 4.61
N GLU A 90 7.54 15.85 4.85
CA GLU A 90 8.20 14.96 3.88
C GLU A 90 7.37 13.68 3.64
N ARG A 91 6.79 13.12 4.72
CA ARG A 91 5.91 11.94 4.63
C ARG A 91 4.65 12.24 3.81
N ILE A 92 4.04 13.41 3.99
CA ILE A 92 2.84 13.85 3.25
C ILE A 92 3.19 14.08 1.76
N ASP A 93 4.31 14.77 1.50
CA ASP A 93 4.74 15.12 0.15
C ASP A 93 5.04 13.86 -0.70
N GLU A 94 5.70 12.86 -0.13
CA GLU A 94 6.00 11.60 -0.82
C GLU A 94 4.77 10.82 -1.24
N LEU A 95 3.70 10.87 -0.45
CA LEU A 95 2.43 10.23 -0.80
C LEU A 95 1.72 10.96 -1.94
N GLY A 96 2.11 12.20 -2.25
CA GLY A 96 1.40 13.04 -3.20
C GLY A 96 -0.05 13.31 -2.76
N LEU A 97 -0.30 13.33 -1.44
CA LEU A 97 -1.64 13.36 -0.85
C LEU A 97 -2.45 14.56 -1.32
N ASP A 98 -1.83 15.73 -1.37
CA ASP A 98 -2.46 16.96 -1.84
C ASP A 98 -2.99 16.83 -3.26
N ARG A 99 -2.18 16.26 -4.15
CA ARG A 99 -2.57 16.03 -5.56
C ARG A 99 -3.72 15.04 -5.67
N LEU A 100 -3.77 14.03 -4.80
CA LEU A 100 -4.86 13.06 -4.76
C LEU A 100 -6.15 13.71 -4.26
N LEU A 101 -6.10 14.44 -3.16
CA LEU A 101 -7.25 15.12 -2.57
C LEU A 101 -7.84 16.18 -3.52
N ASP A 102 -7.00 16.93 -4.24
CA ASP A 102 -7.47 17.90 -5.23
C ASP A 102 -8.33 17.26 -6.34
N ARG A 103 -8.10 15.97 -6.64
CA ARG A 103 -8.90 15.21 -7.61
C ARG A 103 -10.23 14.71 -7.03
N LEU A 104 -10.33 14.61 -5.71
CA LEU A 104 -11.51 14.13 -5.00
C LEU A 104 -12.38 15.27 -4.45
N THR A 105 -12.05 16.54 -4.73
CA THR A 105 -12.73 17.73 -4.16
C THR A 105 -14.25 17.72 -4.32
N ASP A 106 -14.77 17.15 -5.40
CA ASP A 106 -16.22 17.10 -5.67
C ASP A 106 -16.95 15.96 -4.95
N LEU A 107 -16.21 15.05 -4.29
CA LEU A 107 -16.76 13.91 -3.57
C LEU A 107 -16.82 14.21 -2.07
N PRO A 108 -18.01 14.14 -1.44
CA PRO A 108 -18.13 14.23 0.01
C PRO A 108 -17.43 13.03 0.66
N GLN A 109 -16.21 13.25 1.14
CA GLN A 109 -15.37 12.22 1.77
C GLN A 109 -14.68 12.78 3.01
N VAL A 110 -14.35 11.88 3.93
CA VAL A 110 -13.52 12.17 5.10
C VAL A 110 -12.29 11.28 5.07
N ILE A 111 -11.13 11.81 5.43
CA ILE A 111 -9.90 11.01 5.49
C ILE A 111 -9.95 10.11 6.74
N THR A 112 -9.72 8.80 6.57
CA THR A 112 -9.77 7.80 7.65
C THR A 112 -8.51 6.93 7.68
N GLY A 113 -8.51 5.95 8.59
CA GLY A 113 -7.53 4.89 8.71
C GLY A 113 -6.08 5.37 8.82
N CYS A 114 -5.16 4.69 8.13
CA CYS A 114 -3.73 4.98 8.19
C CYS A 114 -3.41 6.37 7.63
N THR A 115 -4.20 6.88 6.68
CA THR A 115 -4.00 8.25 6.14
C THR A 115 -4.34 9.31 7.20
N ALA A 116 -5.46 9.13 7.91
CA ALA A 116 -5.85 10.00 9.02
C ALA A 116 -4.87 9.93 10.18
N ALA A 117 -4.37 8.72 10.49
CA ALA A 117 -3.36 8.52 11.52
C ALA A 117 -2.04 9.23 11.17
N LEU A 118 -1.58 9.11 9.92
CA LEU A 118 -0.41 9.84 9.43
C LEU A 118 -0.58 11.35 9.59
N LEU A 119 -1.72 11.90 9.17
CA LEU A 119 -1.99 13.32 9.29
C LEU A 119 -2.05 13.79 10.75
N GLN A 120 -2.37 12.91 11.70
CA GLN A 120 -2.29 13.17 13.15
C GLN A 120 -0.91 12.83 13.75
N ASP A 121 0.14 12.83 12.91
CA ASP A 121 1.55 12.63 13.26
C ASP A 121 1.94 11.20 13.69
N ALA A 122 1.07 10.21 13.47
CA ALA A 122 1.47 8.82 13.66
C ALA A 122 2.39 8.35 12.51
N PRO A 123 3.56 7.74 12.78
CA PRO A 123 4.47 7.26 11.75
C PRO A 123 4.04 5.88 11.22
N VAL A 124 2.81 5.78 10.75
CA VAL A 124 2.24 4.54 10.20
C VAL A 124 2.44 4.48 8.68
N PRO A 125 2.75 3.31 8.10
CA PRO A 125 2.84 3.16 6.65
C PRO A 125 1.47 3.32 5.99
N VAL A 126 1.40 4.15 4.95
CA VAL A 126 0.22 4.39 4.12
C VAL A 126 0.51 3.86 2.71
N ASP A 127 -0.24 2.84 2.28
CA ASP A 127 -0.09 2.22 0.94
C ASP A 127 -1.19 2.65 -0.05
N ALA A 128 -2.26 3.24 0.47
CA ALA A 128 -3.39 3.75 -0.30
C ALA A 128 -4.00 4.95 0.45
N LEU A 129 -4.61 5.87 -0.28
CA LEU A 129 -5.45 6.90 0.33
C LEU A 129 -6.69 6.25 0.94
N GLU A 130 -6.86 6.38 2.25
CA GLU A 130 -7.96 5.80 3.02
C GLU A 130 -9.02 6.89 3.30
N ILE A 131 -10.25 6.67 2.80
CA ILE A 131 -11.37 7.61 2.93
C ILE A 131 -12.63 6.91 3.48
N ALA A 132 -13.48 7.66 4.18
CA ALA A 132 -14.85 7.29 4.46
C ALA A 132 -15.77 7.97 3.43
N LEU A 133 -16.69 7.19 2.85
CA LEU A 133 -17.61 7.64 1.81
C LEU A 133 -19.02 7.16 2.11
N ARG A 134 -20.03 8.02 1.91
CA ARG A 134 -21.41 7.61 2.12
C ARG A 134 -21.92 6.70 1.01
N TRP A 135 -22.78 5.74 1.35
CA TRP A 135 -23.47 4.89 0.37
C TRP A 135 -24.26 5.70 -0.66
N GLN A 136 -24.88 6.82 -0.27
CA GLN A 136 -25.61 7.69 -1.21
C GLN A 136 -24.71 8.36 -2.26
N ASP A 137 -23.42 8.51 -1.97
CA ASP A 137 -22.43 9.15 -2.85
C ASP A 137 -21.67 8.12 -3.73
N SER A 138 -21.94 6.81 -3.55
CA SER A 138 -21.34 5.69 -4.29
C SER A 138 -21.35 5.89 -5.82
N LYS A 139 -22.48 6.28 -6.40
CA LYS A 139 -22.61 6.53 -7.85
C LYS A 139 -21.75 7.69 -8.36
N GLN A 140 -21.51 8.70 -7.52
CA GLN A 140 -20.59 9.78 -7.87
C GLN A 140 -19.15 9.27 -7.83
N PHE A 141 -18.82 8.47 -6.83
CA PHE A 141 -17.50 7.85 -6.71
C PHE A 141 -17.21 6.86 -7.85
N THR A 142 -18.18 6.04 -8.27
CA THR A 142 -18.03 5.15 -9.43
C THR A 142 -17.70 5.93 -10.70
N ARG A 143 -18.44 7.01 -10.99
CA ARG A 143 -18.15 7.88 -12.15
C ARG A 143 -16.76 8.49 -12.08
N TRP A 144 -16.32 8.86 -10.88
CA TRP A 144 -14.96 9.34 -10.67
C TRP A 144 -13.91 8.25 -10.92
N LEU A 145 -14.14 7.02 -10.45
CA LEU A 145 -13.27 5.87 -10.73
C LEU A 145 -13.16 5.60 -12.22
N GLU A 146 -14.29 5.55 -12.94
CA GLU A 146 -14.33 5.35 -14.40
C GLU A 146 -13.51 6.42 -15.14
N ALA A 147 -13.70 7.69 -14.79
CA ALA A 147 -12.98 8.81 -15.39
C ALA A 147 -11.46 8.79 -15.13
N ASN A 148 -11.00 8.01 -14.14
CA ASN A 148 -9.61 7.92 -13.73
C ASN A 148 -9.00 6.53 -13.92
N TYR A 149 -9.56 5.74 -14.86
CA TYR A 149 -9.10 4.40 -15.19
C TYR A 149 -9.05 3.47 -13.97
N GLY A 150 -10.09 3.57 -13.14
CA GLY A 150 -10.25 2.78 -11.93
C GLY A 150 -10.23 1.28 -12.24
N GLN A 151 -9.59 0.52 -11.35
CA GLN A 151 -9.64 -0.93 -11.31
C GLN A 151 -9.86 -1.36 -9.87
N ARG A 152 -10.81 -2.26 -9.62
CA ARG A 152 -11.07 -2.75 -8.26
C ARG A 152 -10.21 -3.97 -7.95
N TRP A 153 -9.77 -4.07 -6.69
CA TRP A 153 -8.97 -5.18 -6.20
C TRP A 153 -9.75 -6.49 -6.23
N ASN A 154 -9.19 -7.49 -6.90
CA ASN A 154 -9.75 -8.82 -6.98
C ASN A 154 -9.01 -9.75 -6.00
N ALA A 155 -9.57 -9.94 -4.80
CA ALA A 155 -8.97 -10.77 -3.76
C ALA A 155 -8.74 -12.24 -4.18
N ARG A 156 -9.54 -12.76 -5.12
CA ARG A 156 -9.41 -14.13 -5.62
C ARG A 156 -8.10 -14.32 -6.39
N TRP A 157 -7.72 -13.33 -7.19
CA TRP A 157 -6.56 -13.37 -8.07
C TRP A 157 -5.35 -12.60 -7.52
N GLY A 158 -5.56 -11.73 -6.54
CA GLY A 158 -4.51 -10.91 -5.95
C GLY A 158 -3.99 -9.82 -6.91
N GLU A 159 -4.87 -9.30 -7.76
CA GLU A 159 -4.57 -8.27 -8.75
C GLU A 159 -5.71 -7.25 -8.87
N PHE A 160 -5.44 -6.10 -9.48
CA PHE A 160 -6.46 -5.12 -9.82
C PHE A 160 -7.10 -5.46 -11.17
N GLY A 161 -8.44 -5.32 -11.24
CA GLY A 161 -9.21 -5.47 -12.46
C GLY A 161 -10.02 -6.77 -12.56
N GLY A 162 -10.71 -6.92 -13.68
CA GLY A 162 -11.54 -8.10 -13.98
C GLY A 162 -12.82 -8.23 -13.15
N ILE A 163 -13.21 -7.17 -12.45
CA ILE A 163 -14.46 -7.06 -11.66
C ILE A 163 -15.03 -5.64 -11.76
N TRP A 164 -16.30 -5.50 -11.39
CA TRP A 164 -17.05 -4.24 -11.37
C TRP A 164 -16.46 -3.22 -10.39
N LEU A 165 -16.57 -1.93 -10.72
CA LEU A 165 -15.96 -0.83 -9.96
C LEU A 165 -16.85 -0.36 -8.80
N GLU A 166 -18.15 -0.51 -8.96
CA GLU A 166 -19.22 -0.06 -8.09
C GLU A 166 -18.99 -0.53 -6.64
N PRO A 167 -18.95 0.37 -5.65
CA PRO A 167 -18.86 -0.01 -4.24
C PRO A 167 -19.95 -1.00 -3.78
N GLU A 168 -21.12 -0.95 -4.42
CA GLU A 168 -22.26 -1.82 -4.12
C GLU A 168 -22.02 -3.28 -4.52
N GLU A 169 -21.07 -3.54 -5.43
CA GLU A 169 -20.73 -4.89 -5.86
C GLU A 169 -19.92 -5.61 -4.77
N GLN A 170 -20.09 -6.93 -4.69
CA GLN A 170 -19.41 -7.74 -3.67
C GLN A 170 -17.90 -7.71 -3.86
N GLY A 171 -17.16 -7.41 -2.79
CA GLY A 171 -15.69 -7.45 -2.79
C GLY A 171 -15.09 -6.40 -1.88
N GLU A 172 -13.76 -6.35 -1.84
CA GLU A 172 -13.05 -5.34 -1.07
C GLU A 172 -13.24 -3.95 -1.68
N HIS A 173 -13.42 -2.95 -0.82
CA HIS A 173 -13.46 -1.53 -1.20
C HIS A 173 -12.05 -0.97 -1.35
N ARG A 174 -11.33 -1.50 -2.33
CA ARG A 174 -9.97 -1.10 -2.69
C ARG A 174 -9.87 -0.97 -4.21
N TRP A 175 -9.37 0.17 -4.67
CA TRP A 175 -9.22 0.48 -6.08
C TRP A 175 -7.83 1.03 -6.38
N SER A 176 -7.36 0.78 -7.58
CA SER A 176 -6.22 1.48 -8.18
C SER A 176 -6.74 2.42 -9.25
N THR A 177 -6.10 3.58 -9.37
CA THR A 177 -6.40 4.57 -10.42
C THR A 177 -5.10 5.04 -11.04
N ARG A 178 -5.18 5.84 -12.11
CA ARG A 178 -3.98 6.50 -12.66
C ARG A 178 -3.26 7.45 -11.68
N HIS A 179 -3.89 7.78 -10.55
CA HIS A 179 -3.35 8.72 -9.55
C HIS A 179 -2.81 8.03 -8.30
N GLY A 180 -3.16 6.77 -8.06
CA GLY A 180 -2.81 6.04 -6.84
C GLY A 180 -3.91 5.07 -6.41
N GLU A 181 -3.62 4.32 -5.35
CA GLU A 181 -4.58 3.43 -4.73
C GLU A 181 -5.49 4.18 -3.74
N ILE A 182 -6.77 3.78 -3.70
CA ILE A 182 -7.76 4.29 -2.78
C ILE A 182 -8.42 3.10 -2.08
N ARG A 183 -8.62 3.22 -0.77
CA ARG A 183 -9.46 2.33 0.04
C ARG A 183 -10.59 3.18 0.60
N ALA A 184 -11.81 2.66 0.53
CA ALA A 184 -12.98 3.35 1.07
C ALA A 184 -13.65 2.52 2.16
N VAL A 185 -14.04 3.17 3.25
CA VAL A 185 -15.04 2.63 4.19
C VAL A 185 -16.38 3.22 3.80
N MET A 186 -17.34 2.35 3.49
CA MET A 186 -18.68 2.76 3.09
C MET A 186 -19.58 2.90 4.32
N CYS A 187 -20.18 4.07 4.51
CA CYS A 187 -20.98 4.40 5.68
C CYS A 187 -22.34 5.03 5.29
N ASP A 188 -23.29 5.08 6.21
CA ASP A 188 -24.55 5.79 5.99
C ASP A 188 -24.36 7.30 6.24
N GLU A 189 -23.65 7.64 7.32
CA GLU A 189 -23.28 9.00 7.72
C GLU A 189 -21.76 9.11 7.84
N LEU A 190 -21.21 10.28 7.50
CA LEU A 190 -19.76 10.50 7.61
C LEU A 190 -19.37 10.58 9.10
N PRO A 191 -18.23 9.98 9.49
CA PRO A 191 -17.75 10.06 10.86
C PRO A 191 -17.43 11.50 11.27
N GLU A 192 -17.44 11.75 12.59
CA GLU A 192 -16.98 13.03 13.13
C GLU A 192 -15.50 13.26 12.81
N THR A 193 -15.13 14.53 12.64
CA THR A 193 -13.79 14.93 12.18
C THR A 193 -13.18 15.99 13.06
N ILE A 194 -11.85 16.03 13.02
CA ILE A 194 -11.04 17.17 13.46
C ILE A 194 -10.30 17.76 12.27
N GLU A 195 -10.02 19.06 12.32
CA GLU A 195 -9.12 19.71 11.36
C GLU A 195 -7.67 19.56 11.85
N VAL A 196 -6.81 19.02 10.99
CA VAL A 196 -5.36 19.04 11.19
C VAL A 196 -4.72 19.86 10.08
N ARG A 197 -3.65 20.60 10.39
CA ARG A 197 -3.00 21.50 9.44
C ARG A 197 -1.52 21.16 9.24
N HIS A 198 -1.13 20.98 7.98
CA HIS A 198 0.26 20.79 7.56
C HIS A 198 0.57 21.69 6.38
N ALA A 199 1.74 22.34 6.39
CA ALA A 199 2.20 23.23 5.32
C ALA A 199 1.15 24.27 4.82
N GLY A 200 0.26 24.71 5.71
CA GLY A 200 -0.81 25.68 5.41
C GLY A 200 -2.12 25.07 4.89
N ARG A 201 -2.14 23.78 4.52
CA ARG A 201 -3.35 23.03 4.13
C ARG A 201 -4.05 22.44 5.35
N GLY A 202 -5.37 22.54 5.37
CA GLY A 202 -6.22 21.89 6.37
C GLY A 202 -6.77 20.57 5.84
N TYR A 203 -6.79 19.54 6.68
CA TYR A 203 -7.28 18.20 6.39
C TYR A 203 -8.37 17.83 7.40
N GLN A 204 -9.52 17.38 6.92
CA GLN A 204 -10.57 16.81 7.76
C GLN A 204 -10.32 15.32 7.92
N VAL A 205 -10.01 14.90 9.15
CA VAL A 205 -9.58 13.54 9.46
C VAL A 205 -10.40 12.95 10.60
N VAL A 206 -10.63 11.64 10.55
CA VAL A 206 -11.20 10.89 11.68
C VAL A 206 -10.19 10.89 12.85
N PRO A 207 -10.60 11.26 14.07
CA PRO A 207 -9.71 11.29 15.24
C PRO A 207 -9.10 9.92 15.56
N LEU A 208 -7.85 9.89 16.04
CA LEU A 208 -7.15 8.64 16.41
C LEU A 208 -7.97 7.74 17.35
N VAL A 209 -8.67 8.32 18.33
CA VAL A 209 -9.51 7.57 19.27
C VAL A 209 -10.64 6.80 18.56
N GLU A 210 -11.22 7.39 17.52
CA GLU A 210 -12.30 6.78 16.75
C GLU A 210 -11.74 5.70 15.80
N LEU A 211 -10.59 5.96 15.17
CA LEU A 211 -9.90 4.97 14.35
C LEU A 211 -9.58 3.70 15.14
N GLU A 212 -9.15 3.84 16.39
CA GLU A 212 -8.77 2.68 17.20
C GLU A 212 -9.93 1.76 17.56
N LEU A 213 -11.15 2.31 17.57
CA LEU A 213 -12.39 1.58 17.83
C LEU A 213 -12.95 0.92 16.58
N THR A 214 -12.72 1.50 15.40
CA THR A 214 -13.44 1.16 14.16
C THR A 214 -12.57 0.53 13.08
N GLU A 215 -11.24 0.71 13.11
CA GLU A 215 -10.33 0.41 11.99
C GLU A 215 -9.17 -0.51 12.42
N PRO A 216 -9.33 -1.84 12.37
CA PRO A 216 -8.37 -2.80 12.92
C PRO A 216 -6.93 -2.65 12.40
N ARG A 217 -6.77 -2.26 11.13
CA ARG A 217 -5.46 -2.06 10.52
C ARG A 217 -4.72 -0.87 11.13
N ALA A 218 -5.41 0.25 11.28
CA ALA A 218 -4.84 1.44 11.91
C ALA A 218 -4.52 1.15 13.39
N THR A 219 -5.44 0.50 14.11
CA THR A 219 -5.25 0.08 15.51
C THR A 219 -3.98 -0.74 15.70
N GLU A 220 -3.75 -1.73 14.83
CA GLU A 220 -2.56 -2.59 14.92
C GLU A 220 -1.25 -1.79 14.77
N LEU A 221 -1.17 -0.93 13.76
CA LEU A 221 0.02 -0.13 13.48
C LEU A 221 0.27 0.91 14.57
N LEU A 222 -0.79 1.56 15.07
CA LEU A 222 -0.71 2.51 16.19
C LEU A 222 -0.22 1.83 17.47
N ARG A 223 -0.75 0.63 17.76
CA ARG A 223 -0.32 -0.17 18.92
C ARG A 223 1.16 -0.55 18.81
N ARG A 224 1.62 -0.98 17.62
CA ARG A 224 3.02 -1.29 17.36
C ARG A 224 3.90 -0.07 17.58
N TYR A 225 3.52 1.08 17.04
CA TYR A 225 4.26 2.34 17.25
C TYR A 225 4.37 2.70 18.73
N ARG A 226 3.26 2.69 19.49
CA ARG A 226 3.26 3.04 20.91
C ARG A 226 4.08 2.10 21.76
N ALA A 227 4.05 0.80 21.49
CA ALA A 227 4.86 -0.19 22.20
C ALA A 227 6.37 0.01 22.02
N ARG A 228 6.77 0.77 21.00
CA ARG A 228 8.16 1.08 20.66
C ARG A 228 8.62 2.45 21.15
N GLN A 229 7.71 3.33 21.57
CA GLN A 229 8.11 4.54 22.25
C GLN A 229 8.70 4.15 23.61
N PRO A 230 9.85 4.73 24.01
CA PRO A 230 10.29 4.59 25.39
C PRO A 230 9.14 5.04 26.29
N ALA A 231 8.78 4.25 27.30
CA ALA A 231 7.84 4.69 28.32
C ALA A 231 8.33 6.06 28.79
N GLY A 232 7.53 7.11 28.54
CA GLY A 232 7.94 8.47 28.83
C GLY A 232 8.46 8.55 30.26
N GLU A 233 9.65 9.12 30.42
CA GLU A 233 10.08 9.66 31.70
C GLU A 233 9.03 10.70 32.12
N ASP A 234 8.32 10.40 33.22
CA ASP A 234 7.42 11.32 33.92
C ASP A 234 8.14 12.61 34.37
#